data_AF-A0A950HRG1-F1
#
_entry.id   AF-A0A950HRG1-F1
#
_cell.length_a   1.000
_cell.length_b   1.000
_cell.length_c   1.000
_cell.angle_alpha   90.00
_cell.angle_beta   90.00
_cell.angle_gamma   90.00
#
_symmetry.space_group_name_H-M   'P 1'
#
loop_
_entity.id
_entity.type
_entity.pdbx_description
1 polymer ?
#
loop_
_entity_poly.entity_id
_entity_poly.type
_entity_poly.pdbx_seq_one_letter_code
_entity_poly.pdbx_strand_id
1 'polypeptide(L)'
;MLKEFRDFAMKGNVVDLAIGVIIGAAFGKIVDSLVGDIIMPIVGAITGGIDFSNLYIPLSGKAADAAKAGASYAKVKEAGAVLGFGQFLTIAVNFLIIAFVLFLVVKGINTMRRAEPKAPPAPPPPTKTEVLLEEIRNLLARQAGPERPTTAIG
;
A
#
# COMPACT_ATOMS: atom_id res chain seq x y z
N MET A 1 14.17 -17.07 -19.67
CA MET A 1 14.27 -16.38 -18.38
C MET A 1 14.13 -14.87 -18.46
N LEU A 2 15.12 -14.09 -18.93
CA LEU A 2 15.02 -12.61 -18.96
C LEU A 2 13.88 -12.06 -19.84
N LYS A 3 13.61 -12.69 -20.98
CA LYS A 3 12.50 -12.35 -21.88
C LYS A 3 11.14 -12.67 -21.25
N GLU A 4 11.00 -13.87 -20.69
CA GLU A 4 9.77 -14.31 -20.00
C GLU A 4 9.48 -13.50 -18.73
N PHE A 5 10.51 -13.08 -18.00
CA PHE A 5 10.37 -12.19 -16.85
C PHE A 5 9.92 -10.79 -17.26
N ARG A 6 10.46 -10.25 -18.37
CA ARG A 6 9.98 -8.99 -18.94
C ARG A 6 8.52 -9.10 -19.36
N ASP A 7 8.14 -10.15 -20.07
CA ASP A 7 6.75 -10.35 -20.52
C ASP A 7 5.77 -10.56 -19.36
N PHE A 8 6.22 -11.19 -18.27
CA PHE A 8 5.46 -11.30 -17.02
C PHE A 8 5.34 -9.96 -16.29
N ALA A 9 6.44 -9.22 -16.15
CA ALA A 9 6.47 -7.92 -15.49
C ALA A 9 5.66 -6.87 -16.26
N MET A 10 5.58 -6.94 -17.59
CA MET A 10 4.78 -6.02 -18.41
C MET A 10 3.28 -6.33 -18.42
N LYS A 11 2.80 -7.35 -17.69
CA LYS A 11 1.37 -7.45 -17.35
C LYS A 11 1.03 -6.29 -16.40
N GLY A 12 0.49 -5.19 -16.95
CA GLY A 12 0.37 -3.87 -16.29
C GLY A 12 -0.11 -3.89 -14.83
N ASN A 13 -0.98 -4.82 -14.45
CA ASN A 13 -1.44 -4.99 -13.06
C ASN A 13 -0.30 -5.28 -12.05
N VAL A 14 0.83 -5.86 -12.47
CA VAL A 14 1.96 -6.18 -11.60
C VAL A 14 2.87 -4.97 -11.38
N VAL A 15 3.06 -4.13 -12.41
CA VAL A 15 3.90 -2.92 -12.31
C VAL A 15 3.26 -1.92 -11.37
N ASP A 16 1.96 -1.66 -11.52
CA ASP A 16 1.22 -0.71 -10.68
C ASP A 16 1.16 -1.20 -9.22
N LEU A 17 0.97 -2.51 -9.02
CA LEU A 17 1.03 -3.12 -7.69
C LEU A 17 2.42 -2.97 -7.07
N ALA A 18 3.48 -3.25 -7.83
CA ALA A 18 4.85 -3.14 -7.35
C ALA A 18 5.20 -1.70 -6.94
N ILE A 19 4.82 -0.71 -7.75
CA ILE A 19 4.99 0.71 -7.43
C ILE A 19 4.22 1.06 -6.15
N GLY A 20 2.96 0.64 -6.04
CA GLY A 20 2.13 0.90 -4.85
C GLY A 20 2.74 0.34 -3.57
N VAL A 21 3.27 -0.89 -3.60
CA VAL A 21 3.93 -1.52 -2.44
C VAL A 21 5.22 -0.80 -2.07
N ILE A 22 6.06 -0.46 -3.05
CA ILE A 22 7.34 0.24 -2.79
C ILE A 22 7.08 1.63 -2.20
N ILE A 23 6.15 2.40 -2.78
CA ILE A 23 5.79 3.73 -2.28
C ILE A 23 5.16 3.60 -0.88
N GLY A 24 4.27 2.63 -0.66
CA GLY A 24 3.66 2.40 0.65
C GLY A 24 4.68 2.09 1.74
N ALA A 25 5.66 1.23 1.44
CA ALA A 25 6.73 0.89 2.37
C ALA A 25 7.66 2.08 2.65
N ALA A 26 7.99 2.88 1.63
CA ALA A 26 8.81 4.09 1.79
C ALA A 26 8.07 5.17 2.59
N PHE A 27 6.78 5.38 2.32
CA PHE A 27 5.96 6.37 3.02
C PHE A 27 5.79 6.02 4.50
N GLY A 28 5.60 4.74 4.83
CA GLY A 28 5.59 4.28 6.22
C GLY A 28 6.83 4.73 7.00
N LYS A 29 8.02 4.56 6.43
CA LYS A 29 9.28 5.01 7.05
C LYS A 29 9.36 6.53 7.25
N ILE A 30 8.80 7.31 6.34
CA ILE A 30 8.74 8.78 6.47
C ILE A 30 7.88 9.16 7.68
N VAL A 31 6.73 8.49 7.84
CA VAL A 31 5.86 8.73 9.00
C VAL A 31 6.54 8.24 10.29
N ASP A 32 7.16 7.06 10.27
CA ASP A 32 7.91 6.52 11.41
C ASP A 32 9.00 7.51 11.88
N SER A 33 9.76 8.10 10.94
CA SER A 33 10.80 9.10 11.25
C SER A 33 10.19 10.42 11.76
N LEU A 34 9.09 10.88 11.18
CA LEU A 34 8.38 12.05 11.70
C LEU A 34 7.93 11.83 13.15
N VAL A 35 7.40 10.65 13.46
CA VAL A 35 6.96 10.35 14.83
C VAL A 35 8.16 10.15 15.75
N GLY A 36 9.09 9.28 15.39
CA GLY A 36 10.21 8.87 16.22
C GLY A 36 11.29 9.94 16.39
N ASP A 37 11.64 10.66 15.33
CA ASP A 37 12.78 11.58 15.31
C ASP A 37 12.37 13.04 15.54
N ILE A 38 11.08 13.39 15.36
CA ILE A 38 10.59 14.77 15.52
C ILE A 38 9.55 14.87 16.63
N ILE A 39 8.46 14.11 16.58
CA ILE A 39 7.37 14.23 17.56
C ILE A 39 7.79 13.72 18.94
N MET A 40 8.37 12.52 19.02
CA MET A 40 8.75 11.90 20.29
C MET A 40 9.79 12.71 21.08
N PRO A 41 10.83 13.31 20.48
CA PRO A 41 11.75 14.19 21.19
C PRO A 41 11.06 15.44 21.77
N ILE A 42 10.08 16.01 21.05
CA ILE A 42 9.30 17.16 21.54
C ILE A 42 8.42 16.74 22.72
N VAL A 43 7.72 15.60 22.60
CA VAL A 43 6.91 15.03 23.69
C VAL A 43 7.80 14.71 24.89
N GLY A 44 8.98 14.13 24.66
CA GLY A 44 9.99 13.85 25.68
C GLY A 44 10.44 15.14 26.38
N ALA A 45 10.75 16.20 25.64
CA ALA A 45 11.15 17.49 26.20
C ALA A 45 10.08 18.10 27.10
N ILE A 46 8.79 17.96 26.74
CA ILE A 46 7.66 18.49 27.52
C ILE A 46 7.37 17.61 28.76
N THR A 47 7.53 16.30 28.65
CA THR A 47 7.26 15.32 29.72
C THR A 47 8.43 15.15 30.70
N GLY A 48 9.51 15.92 30.56
CA GLY A 48 10.66 15.90 31.47
C GLY A 48 11.72 14.84 31.12
N GLY A 49 11.81 14.44 29.85
CA GLY A 49 12.80 13.49 29.34
C GLY A 49 12.36 12.02 29.42
N ILE A 50 11.06 11.75 29.60
CA ILE A 50 10.54 10.39 29.61
C ILE A 50 10.60 9.83 28.19
N ASP A 51 11.54 8.92 27.96
CA ASP A 51 11.57 8.10 26.76
C ASP A 51 10.65 6.88 26.94
N PHE A 52 9.42 7.03 26.44
CA PHE A 52 8.41 5.97 26.48
C PHE A 52 8.89 4.68 25.80
N SER A 53 9.80 4.73 24.82
CA SER A 53 10.32 3.52 24.16
C SER A 53 11.17 2.65 25.10
N ASN A 54 11.76 3.27 26.14
CA ASN A 54 12.59 2.63 27.15
C ASN A 54 11.84 2.23 28.42
N LEU A 55 10.49 2.21 28.39
CA LEU A 55 9.70 1.66 29.48
C LEU A 55 9.54 0.14 29.31
N TYR A 56 10.16 -0.61 30.20
CA TYR A 56 10.15 -2.06 30.16
C TYR A 56 10.22 -2.70 31.56
N ILE A 57 9.78 -3.96 31.64
CA ILE A 57 9.92 -4.80 32.83
C ILE A 57 10.77 -6.03 32.44
N PRO A 58 11.96 -6.22 33.02
CA PRO A 58 12.76 -7.42 32.81
C PRO A 58 12.07 -8.62 33.47
N LEU A 59 11.99 -9.75 32.76
CA LEU A 59 11.36 -10.98 33.24
C LEU A 59 12.37 -12.11 33.52
N SER A 60 13.64 -11.92 33.19
CA SER A 60 14.72 -12.87 33.48
C SER A 60 15.79 -12.26 34.37
N GLY A 61 16.56 -13.09 35.08
CA GLY A 61 17.68 -12.62 35.92
C GLY A 61 18.70 -11.81 35.12
N LYS A 62 19.11 -12.31 33.94
CA LYS A 62 20.04 -11.61 33.04
C LYS A 62 19.50 -10.27 32.52
N ALA A 63 18.20 -10.20 32.25
CA ALA A 63 17.54 -8.94 31.88
C ALA A 63 17.46 -7.98 33.08
N ALA A 64 17.21 -8.48 34.29
CA ALA A 64 17.18 -7.65 35.49
C ALA A 64 18.55 -7.05 35.81
N ASP A 65 19.63 -7.81 35.60
CA ASP A 65 21.00 -7.32 35.78
C ASP A 65 21.37 -6.26 34.74
N ALA A 66 20.99 -6.46 33.48
CA ALA A 66 21.15 -5.46 32.43
C ALA A 66 20.33 -4.18 32.70
N ALA A 67 19.11 -4.32 33.22
CA ALA A 67 18.25 -3.19 33.58
C ALA A 67 18.83 -2.36 34.73
N LYS A 68 19.38 -3.02 35.76
CA LYS A 68 20.05 -2.35 36.89
C LYS A 68 21.31 -1.59 36.47
N ALA A 69 21.97 -2.04 35.39
CA ALA A 69 23.11 -1.33 34.79
C ALA A 69 22.69 -0.10 33.96
N GLY A 70 21.40 0.25 33.92
CA GLY A 70 20.89 1.39 33.15
C GLY A 70 20.87 1.15 31.64
N ALA A 71 20.86 -0.12 31.19
CA ALA A 71 20.82 -0.42 29.76
C ALA A 71 19.46 -0.07 29.15
N SER A 72 19.45 0.33 27.87
CA SER A 72 18.21 0.59 27.12
C SER A 72 17.43 -0.69 26.85
N TYR A 73 16.12 -0.57 26.58
CA TYR A 73 15.23 -1.68 26.22
C TYR A 73 15.85 -2.62 25.18
N ALA A 74 16.48 -2.06 24.15
CA ALA A 74 17.14 -2.83 23.09
C ALA A 74 18.23 -3.77 23.66
N LYS A 75 19.09 -3.27 24.54
CA LYS A 75 20.16 -4.05 25.16
C LYS A 75 19.65 -5.05 26.21
N VAL A 76 18.61 -4.68 26.97
CA VAL A 76 18.02 -5.60 27.95
C VAL A 76 17.29 -6.75 27.25
N LYS A 77 16.64 -6.49 26.11
CA LYS A 77 15.98 -7.50 25.28
C LYS A 77 16.96 -8.54 24.71
N GLU A 78 18.19 -8.13 24.39
CA GLU A 78 19.25 -9.05 23.97
C GLU A 78 19.74 -9.95 25.12
N ALA A 79 19.73 -9.45 26.35
CA ALA A 79 20.18 -10.18 27.53
C ALA A 79 19.18 -11.23 28.05
N GLY A 80 17.88 -11.08 27.73
CA GLY A 80 16.86 -12.07 28.08
C GLY A 80 15.43 -11.59 27.88
N ALA A 81 14.47 -12.33 28.46
CA ALA A 81 13.05 -12.01 28.35
C ALA A 81 12.73 -10.67 29.01
N VAL A 82 12.08 -9.78 28.26
CA VAL A 82 11.68 -8.44 28.68
C VAL A 82 10.28 -8.13 28.15
N LEU A 83 9.45 -7.54 29.01
CA LEU A 83 8.16 -6.99 28.63
C LEU A 83 8.31 -5.49 28.34
N GLY A 84 8.44 -5.13 27.06
CA GLY A 84 8.57 -3.75 26.59
C GLY A 84 7.22 -3.11 26.28
N PHE A 85 6.44 -2.75 27.32
CA PHE A 85 5.15 -2.08 27.14
C PHE A 85 5.29 -0.66 26.58
N GLY A 86 6.42 -0.01 26.87
CA GLY A 86 6.78 1.29 26.32
C GLY A 86 6.89 1.30 24.81
N GLN A 87 7.71 0.41 24.26
CA GLN A 87 7.86 0.26 22.82
C GLN A 87 6.55 -0.12 22.12
N PHE A 88 5.72 -0.95 22.77
CA PHE A 88 4.39 -1.25 22.26
C PHE A 88 3.51 -0.01 22.16
N LEU A 89 3.48 0.83 23.21
CA LEU A 89 2.72 2.07 23.20
C LEU A 89 3.22 3.04 22.11
N THR A 90 4.54 3.16 21.94
CA THR A 90 5.14 3.96 20.87
C THR A 90 4.66 3.48 19.49
N ILE A 91 4.67 2.17 19.24
CA ILE A 91 4.20 1.59 17.97
C ILE A 91 2.70 1.82 17.79
N ALA A 92 1.89 1.70 18.85
CA ALA A 92 0.45 1.94 18.79
C ALA A 92 0.13 3.40 18.46
N VAL A 93 0.84 4.35 19.06
CA VAL A 93 0.71 5.79 18.75
C VAL A 93 1.14 6.06 17.31
N ASN A 94 2.26 5.51 16.85
CA ASN A 94 2.71 5.65 15.48
C ASN A 94 1.69 5.11 14.47
N PHE A 95 1.13 3.92 14.72
CA PHE A 95 0.05 3.36 13.91
C PHE A 95 -1.16 4.29 13.84
N LEU A 96 -1.56 4.89 14.96
CA LEU A 96 -2.67 5.84 15.00
C LEU A 96 -2.37 7.10 14.17
N ILE A 97 -1.14 7.60 14.20
CA ILE A 97 -0.69 8.74 13.40
C ILE A 97 -0.68 8.37 11.91
N ILE A 98 -0.12 7.22 11.54
CA ILE A 98 -0.14 6.72 10.15
C ILE A 98 -1.58 6.61 9.64
N ALA A 99 -2.48 6.02 10.43
CA ALA A 99 -3.89 5.89 10.09
C ALA A 99 -4.56 7.27 9.91
N PHE A 100 -4.25 8.23 10.80
CA PHE A 100 -4.78 9.58 10.72
C PHE A 100 -4.27 10.33 9.47
N VAL A 101 -2.98 10.23 9.16
CA VAL A 101 -2.38 10.84 7.96
C VAL A 101 -2.97 10.23 6.69
N LEU A 102 -3.08 8.90 6.62
CA LEU A 102 -3.73 8.22 5.50
C LEU A 102 -5.20 8.64 5.35
N PHE A 103 -5.92 8.79 6.47
CA PHE A 103 -7.28 9.31 6.46
C PHE A 103 -7.36 10.72 5.87
N LEU A 104 -6.45 11.63 6.23
CA LEU A 104 -6.38 12.97 5.65
C LEU A 104 -6.09 12.95 4.15
N VAL A 105 -5.17 12.10 3.69
CA VAL A 105 -4.86 11.94 2.27
C VAL A 105 -6.07 11.41 1.50
N VAL A 106 -6.72 10.35 2.00
CA VAL A 106 -7.93 9.79 1.38
C VAL A 106 -9.06 10.81 1.36
N LYS A 107 -9.25 11.55 2.46
CA LYS A 107 -10.24 12.64 2.53
C LYS A 107 -9.92 13.74 1.51
N GLY A 108 -8.65 14.13 1.37
CA GLY A 108 -8.21 15.13 0.40
C GLY A 108 -8.52 14.70 -1.04
N ILE A 109 -8.13 13.48 -1.41
CA ILE A 109 -8.42 12.90 -2.74
C ILE A 109 -9.94 12.80 -2.97
N ASN A 110 -10.70 12.32 -1.98
CA ASN A 110 -12.16 12.18 -2.10
C ASN A 110 -12.87 13.53 -2.21
N THR A 111 -12.30 14.58 -1.60
CA THR A 111 -12.81 15.97 -1.70
C THR A 111 -12.51 16.55 -3.09
N MET A 112 -11.31 16.37 -3.62
CA MET A 112 -10.93 16.83 -4.96
C MET A 112 -11.71 16.10 -6.07
N ARG A 113 -11.86 14.77 -5.96
CA ARG A 113 -12.66 13.97 -6.92
C ARG A 113 -14.16 14.26 -6.89
N ARG A 114 -14.65 14.91 -5.83
CA ARG A 114 -16.02 15.45 -5.74
C ARG A 114 -16.15 16.85 -6.36
N ALA A 115 -15.05 17.61 -6.42
CA ALA A 115 -15.02 18.96 -6.96
C ALA A 115 -14.94 18.99 -8.50
N GLU A 116 -14.44 17.92 -9.12
CA GLU A 116 -14.60 17.70 -10.55
C GLU A 116 -15.98 17.07 -10.81
N PRO A 117 -16.88 17.68 -11.63
CA PRO A 117 -17.98 16.94 -12.20
C PRO A 117 -17.35 15.77 -12.94
N LYS A 118 -17.66 14.55 -12.51
CA LYS A 118 -17.22 13.32 -13.18
C LYS A 118 -17.65 13.44 -14.65
N ALA A 119 -16.74 13.86 -15.53
CA ALA A 119 -16.86 13.54 -16.93
C ALA A 119 -16.95 12.01 -16.92
N PRO A 120 -18.03 11.42 -17.46
CA PRO A 120 -18.16 9.97 -17.54
C PRO A 120 -16.82 9.44 -18.06
N PRO A 121 -16.20 8.46 -17.40
CA PRO A 121 -14.97 7.88 -17.93
C PRO A 121 -15.21 7.59 -19.40
N ALA A 122 -14.38 8.18 -20.26
CA ALA A 122 -14.49 7.96 -21.69
C ALA A 122 -14.62 6.45 -21.89
N PRO A 123 -15.64 5.96 -22.63
CA PRO A 123 -15.83 4.54 -22.84
C PRO A 123 -14.47 3.94 -23.17
N PRO A 124 -14.04 2.88 -22.46
CA PRO A 124 -12.75 2.27 -22.73
C PRO A 124 -12.67 2.02 -24.24
N PRO A 125 -11.54 2.38 -24.88
CA PRO A 125 -11.41 2.17 -26.31
C PRO A 125 -11.74 0.70 -26.58
N PRO A 126 -12.54 0.41 -27.62
CA PRO A 126 -12.98 -0.95 -27.89
C PRO A 126 -11.75 -1.85 -27.92
N THR A 127 -11.83 -2.93 -27.15
CA THR A 127 -10.78 -3.94 -27.12
C THR A 127 -10.55 -4.45 -28.54
N LYS A 128 -9.35 -4.94 -28.85
CA LYS A 128 -9.07 -5.52 -30.16
C LYS A 128 -10.10 -6.59 -30.54
N THR A 129 -10.60 -7.33 -29.56
CA THR A 129 -11.67 -8.31 -29.74
C THR A 129 -12.98 -7.67 -30.15
N GLU A 130 -13.40 -6.57 -29.51
CA GLU A 130 -14.62 -5.84 -29.89
C GLU A 130 -14.52 -5.26 -31.30
N VAL A 131 -13.36 -4.72 -31.67
CA VAL A 131 -13.10 -4.23 -33.05
C VAL A 131 -13.19 -5.38 -34.06
N LEU A 132 -12.54 -6.51 -33.78
CA LEU A 132 -12.59 -7.69 -34.64
C LEU A 132 -14.01 -8.26 -34.76
N LEU A 133 -14.77 -8.28 -33.66
CA LEU A 133 -16.17 -8.73 -33.67
C LEU A 133 -17.05 -7.79 -34.50
N GLU A 134 -16.77 -6.49 -34.46
CA GLU A 134 -17.49 -5.51 -35.26
C GLU A 134 -17.17 -5.65 -36.76
N GLU A 135 -15.91 -5.90 -37.11
CA GLU A 135 -15.48 -6.25 -38.46
C GLU A 135 -16.14 -7.55 -38.93
N ILE A 136 -16.13 -8.60 -38.11
CA ILE A 136 -16.78 -9.90 -38.41
C ILE A 136 -18.29 -9.71 -38.62
N ARG A 137 -18.97 -8.94 -37.76
CA ARG A 137 -20.41 -8.61 -37.92
C ARG A 137 -20.65 -7.93 -39.26
N ASN A 138 -19.82 -6.97 -39.63
CA ASN A 138 -19.96 -6.23 -40.88
C ASN A 138 -19.68 -7.12 -42.10
N LEU A 139 -18.71 -8.04 -42.01
CA LEU A 139 -18.42 -9.03 -43.06
C LEU A 139 -19.57 -10.04 -43.22
N LEU A 140 -20.14 -10.51 -42.11
CA LEU A 140 -21.31 -11.39 -42.12
C LEU A 140 -22.55 -10.69 -42.67
N ALA A 141 -22.80 -9.44 -42.29
CA ALA A 141 -23.91 -8.65 -42.84
C ALA A 141 -23.76 -8.43 -44.35
N ARG A 142 -22.52 -8.24 -44.85
CA ARG A 142 -22.22 -8.19 -46.28
C ARG A 142 -22.42 -9.53 -46.99
N GLN A 143 -22.10 -10.65 -46.34
CA GLN A 143 -22.34 -12.00 -46.88
C GLN A 143 -23.80 -12.44 -46.81
N ALA A 144 -24.59 -11.85 -45.91
CA ALA A 144 -26.01 -12.12 -45.72
C ALA A 144 -26.92 -11.21 -46.58
N GLY A 145 -26.35 -10.38 -47.46
CA GLY A 145 -27.10 -9.61 -48.46
C GLY A 145 -27.85 -10.49 -49.46
N PRO A 146 -28.92 -9.98 -50.10
CA PRO A 146 -29.98 -10.80 -50.68
C PRO A 146 -29.53 -11.55 -51.94
N GLU A 147 -30.05 -12.77 -52.06
CA GLU A 147 -29.92 -13.73 -53.18
C GLU A 147 -28.71 -14.66 -53.15
N ARG A 148 -28.89 -15.80 -52.46
CA ARG A 148 -28.42 -17.06 -53.06
C ARG A 148 -29.54 -17.53 -53.98
N PRO A 149 -29.35 -17.58 -55.30
CA PRO A 149 -30.29 -18.26 -56.18
C PRO A 149 -30.37 -19.70 -55.68
N THR A 150 -31.52 -20.09 -55.14
CA THR A 150 -31.86 -21.49 -54.96
C THR A 150 -31.85 -22.11 -56.34
N THR A 151 -30.74 -22.72 -56.75
CA THR A 151 -30.69 -23.61 -57.89
C THR A 151 -31.60 -24.78 -57.57
N ALA A 152 -32.85 -24.67 -57.98
CA ALA A 152 -33.79 -25.77 -58.04
C ALA A 152 -33.25 -26.82 -59.02
N ILE A 153 -32.86 -27.96 -58.47
CA ILE A 153 -32.62 -29.20 -59.19
C ILE A 153 -33.93 -29.98 -59.10
N GLY A 154 -34.51 -30.34 -60.25
CA GLY A 154 -35.66 -31.25 -60.34
C GLY A 154 -36.81 -30.69 -61.13
#